data_AF-A0A3Q8SUB3-F1
#
_entry.id   AF-A0A3Q8SUB3-F1
#
_cell.length_a   1.000
_cell.length_b   1.000
_cell.length_c   1.000
_cell.angle_alpha   90.00
_cell.angle_beta   90.00
_cell.angle_gamma   90.00
#
_symmetry.space_group_name_H-M   'P 1'
#
loop_
_entity.id
_entity.type
_entity.pdbx_description
1 polymer ?
#
loop_
_entity_poly.entity_id
_entity_poly.type
_entity_poly.pdbx_seq_one_letter_code
_entity_poly.pdbx_strand_id
1 'polypeptide(L)'
;MIAILEYNNIPLWSFFKELSLKGSFQHEYKIDLEAEVMDAYYHSDKVLLKKIIQNLEKSGSTDKTDDILIVKGWLESLKDDEEEPDIEVRNALKDRVFNIPDLNKEKLTLFCNFMDFYDLDSNLMIAKNAIIKFISSNETEIQEVLLAILANLLCLSIKENNYNYVDYLVTTSEKLPLKPRP
;
A
#
# COMPACT_ATOMS: atom_id res chain seq x y z
N MET A 1 14.78 12.28 27.96
CA MET A 1 14.62 13.15 26.77
C MET A 1 14.52 14.62 27.15
N ILE A 2 13.51 15.03 27.94
CA ILE A 2 13.37 16.42 28.42
C ILE A 2 14.62 16.91 29.16
N ALA A 3 15.13 16.13 30.11
CA ALA A 3 16.38 16.46 30.84
C ALA A 3 17.62 16.62 29.94
N ILE A 4 17.65 15.97 28.76
CA ILE A 4 18.74 16.11 27.78
C ILE A 4 18.57 17.44 27.02
N LEU A 5 17.34 17.80 26.65
CA LEU A 5 17.06 19.07 25.99
C LEU A 5 17.36 20.25 26.93
N GLU A 6 16.98 20.13 28.20
CA GLU A 6 17.30 21.11 29.24
C GLU A 6 18.81 21.23 29.49
N TYR A 7 19.52 20.10 29.60
CA TYR A 7 20.98 20.09 29.77
C TYR A 7 21.71 20.78 28.59
N ASN A 8 21.16 20.67 27.37
CA ASN A 8 21.72 21.30 26.18
C ASN A 8 21.15 22.70 25.88
N ASN A 9 20.39 23.30 26.81
CA ASN A 9 19.73 24.60 26.62
C ASN A 9 18.84 24.69 25.37
N ILE A 10 18.23 23.59 24.96
CA ILE A 10 17.30 23.55 23.82
C ILE A 10 15.89 23.79 24.36
N PRO A 11 15.21 24.91 24.01
CA PRO A 11 13.84 25.15 24.45
C PRO A 11 12.91 24.08 23.88
N LEU A 12 12.08 23.48 24.73
CA LEU A 12 11.12 22.44 24.34
C LEU A 12 10.25 22.88 23.15
N TRP A 13 9.77 24.12 23.14
CA TRP A 13 8.98 24.66 22.03
C TRP A 13 9.77 24.70 20.71
N SER A 14 11.05 25.06 20.74
CA SER A 14 11.90 25.09 19.54
C SER A 14 12.12 23.67 19.01
N PHE A 15 12.39 22.72 19.91
CA PHE A 15 12.55 21.32 19.55
C PHE A 15 11.29 20.74 18.91
N PHE A 16 10.12 20.93 19.52
CA PHE A 16 8.85 20.43 18.96
C PHE A 16 8.46 21.15 17.68
N LYS A 17 8.80 22.43 17.52
CA LYS A 17 8.59 23.18 16.27
C LYS A 17 9.47 22.65 15.13
N GLU A 18 10.75 22.39 15.39
CA GLU A 18 11.62 21.76 14.37
C GLU A 18 11.17 20.33 14.06
N LEU A 19 10.77 19.58 15.08
CA LEU A 19 10.24 18.23 14.92
C LEU A 19 8.96 18.23 14.07
N SER A 20 8.04 19.17 14.32
CA SER A 20 6.78 19.28 13.59
C SER A 20 7.00 19.76 12.15
N LEU A 21 7.91 20.71 11.92
CA LEU A 21 8.29 21.16 10.57
C LEU A 21 8.92 20.01 9.78
N LYS A 22 9.83 19.26 10.38
CA LYS A 22 10.45 18.10 9.71
C LYS A 22 9.40 17.04 9.38
N GLY A 23 8.48 16.76 10.30
CA GLY A 23 7.36 15.85 10.07
C GLY A 23 6.42 16.30 8.97
N SER A 24 6.08 17.60 8.89
CA SER A 24 5.22 18.13 7.82
C SER A 24 5.87 18.03 6.46
N PHE A 25 7.15 18.39 6.32
CA PHE A 25 7.87 18.25 5.05
C PHE A 25 7.99 16.79 4.59
N GLN A 26 8.24 15.86 5.51
CA GLN A 26 8.26 14.44 5.18
C GLN A 26 6.89 13.92 4.74
N HIS A 27 5.82 14.40 5.38
CA HIS A 27 4.46 14.02 5.02
C HIS A 27 4.05 14.56 3.64
N GLU A 28 4.31 15.85 3.37
CA GLU A 28 4.06 16.47 2.06
C GLU A 28 4.86 15.76 0.95
N TYR A 29 6.15 15.48 1.20
CA TYR A 29 6.98 14.74 0.25
C TYR A 29 6.41 13.36 -0.08
N LYS A 30 5.88 12.63 0.92
CA LYS A 30 5.26 11.32 0.69
C LYS A 30 3.98 11.44 -0.14
N ILE A 31 3.14 12.43 0.12
CA ILE A 31 1.93 12.69 -0.67
C ILE A 31 2.29 12.99 -2.13
N ASP A 32 3.29 13.84 -2.36
CA ASP A 32 3.73 14.21 -3.70
C ASP A 32 4.34 13.02 -4.45
N LEU A 33 5.16 12.21 -3.76
CA LEU A 33 5.73 10.99 -4.31
C LEU A 33 4.64 9.98 -4.67
N GLU A 34 3.68 9.74 -3.78
CA GLU A 34 2.55 8.84 -4.05
C GLU A 34 1.75 9.31 -5.26
N ALA A 35 1.46 10.61 -5.37
CA ALA A 35 0.75 11.17 -6.50
C ALA A 35 1.52 11.00 -7.83
N GLU A 36 2.83 11.28 -7.84
CA GLU A 36 3.68 11.11 -9.03
C GLU A 36 3.75 9.64 -9.47
N VAL A 37 3.88 8.71 -8.51
CA VAL A 37 3.93 7.27 -8.79
C VAL A 37 2.59 6.77 -9.33
N MET A 38 1.47 7.20 -8.76
CA MET A 38 0.14 6.82 -9.24
C MET A 38 -0.12 7.36 -10.64
N ASP A 39 0.22 8.62 -10.91
CA ASP A 39 0.08 9.20 -12.24
C ASP A 39 0.91 8.42 -13.29
N ALA A 40 2.16 8.11 -12.96
CA ALA A 40 3.02 7.29 -13.82
C ALA A 40 2.43 5.90 -14.07
N TYR A 41 1.91 5.23 -13.01
CA TYR A 41 1.32 3.91 -13.11
C TYR A 41 0.07 3.90 -14.01
N TYR A 42 -0.88 4.83 -13.79
CA TYR A 42 -2.11 4.89 -14.59
C TYR A 42 -1.86 5.23 -16.06
N HIS A 43 -0.77 5.96 -16.37
CA HIS A 43 -0.33 6.22 -17.74
C HIS A 43 0.61 5.15 -18.31
N SER A 44 0.87 4.07 -17.56
CA SER A 44 1.83 3.02 -17.94
C SER A 44 3.24 3.56 -18.26
N ASP A 45 3.65 4.66 -17.63
CA ASP A 45 4.94 5.31 -17.85
C ASP A 45 6.06 4.62 -17.05
N LYS A 46 6.52 3.48 -17.60
CA LYS A 46 7.66 2.71 -17.08
C LYS A 46 8.94 3.55 -16.99
N VAL A 47 9.10 4.60 -17.81
CA VAL A 47 10.30 5.46 -17.83
C VAL A 47 10.31 6.38 -16.62
N LEU A 48 9.16 7.00 -16.31
CA LEU A 48 9.00 7.87 -15.15
C LEU A 48 9.18 7.07 -13.85
N LEU A 49 8.59 5.89 -13.71
CA LEU A 49 8.78 5.03 -12.54
C LEU A 49 10.27 4.68 -12.31
N LYS A 50 11.01 4.33 -13.38
CA LYS A 50 12.45 4.09 -13.30
C LYS A 50 13.22 5.33 -12.87
N LYS A 51 12.82 6.52 -13.34
CA LYS A 51 13.43 7.80 -12.97
C LYS A 51 13.17 8.13 -11.49
N ILE A 52 11.96 7.88 -10.98
CA ILE A 52 11.61 8.04 -9.57
C ILE A 52 12.51 7.15 -8.70
N ILE A 53 12.67 5.87 -9.05
CA ILE A 53 13.58 4.95 -8.34
C ILE A 53 15.01 5.51 -8.30
N GLN A 54 15.55 5.95 -9.45
CA GLN A 54 16.90 6.53 -9.51
C GLN A 54 17.05 7.81 -8.67
N ASN A 55 16.01 8.64 -8.61
CA ASN A 55 16.01 9.86 -7.80
C ASN A 55 16.02 9.52 -6.30
N LEU A 56 15.22 8.54 -5.88
CA LEU A 56 15.22 8.03 -4.51
C LEU A 56 16.59 7.46 -4.15
N GLU A 57 17.16 6.59 -4.98
CA GLU A 57 18.50 6.01 -4.78
C GLU A 57 19.60 7.08 -4.62
N LYS A 58 19.51 8.19 -5.36
CA LYS A 58 20.44 9.33 -5.25
C LYS A 58 20.15 10.27 -4.09
N SER A 59 18.95 10.22 -3.51
CA SER A 59 18.59 11.05 -2.37
C SER A 59 19.45 10.70 -1.14
N GLY A 60 19.81 11.71 -0.34
CA GLY A 60 20.54 11.49 0.92
C GLY A 60 19.68 10.91 2.05
N SER A 61 18.42 10.53 1.79
CA SER A 61 17.50 10.00 2.79
C SER A 61 17.87 8.57 3.19
N THR A 62 17.83 8.28 4.49
CA THR A 62 18.05 6.93 5.04
C THR A 62 16.79 6.07 5.08
N ASP A 63 15.60 6.66 4.84
CA ASP A 63 14.29 6.00 5.01
C ASP A 63 13.60 5.66 3.68
N LYS A 64 14.39 5.58 2.60
CA LYS A 64 13.90 5.43 1.22
C LYS A 64 13.69 3.99 0.76
N THR A 65 14.12 3.01 1.55
CA THR A 65 14.14 1.61 1.13
C THR A 65 12.72 1.09 0.89
N ASP A 66 11.77 1.44 1.75
CA ASP A 66 10.36 1.05 1.61
C ASP A 66 9.73 1.73 0.40
N ASP A 67 9.96 3.04 0.23
CA ASP A 67 9.46 3.80 -0.92
C ASP A 67 9.99 3.21 -2.24
N ILE A 68 11.29 2.92 -2.34
CA ILE A 68 11.89 2.28 -3.52
C ILE A 68 11.25 0.92 -3.79
N LEU A 69 11.01 0.11 -2.76
CA LEU A 69 10.38 -1.19 -2.91
C LEU A 69 8.95 -1.07 -3.45
N ILE A 70 8.17 -0.11 -2.95
CA ILE A 70 6.80 0.16 -3.43
C ILE A 70 6.83 0.61 -4.90
N VAL A 71 7.71 1.55 -5.29
CA VAL A 71 7.80 1.99 -6.69
C VAL A 71 8.26 0.87 -7.62
N LYS A 72 9.19 0.01 -7.16
CA LYS A 72 9.55 -1.22 -7.88
C LYS A 72 8.37 -2.16 -8.03
N GLY A 73 7.52 -2.28 -7.02
CA GLY A 73 6.26 -3.01 -7.08
C GLY A 73 5.33 -2.51 -8.18
N TRP A 74 5.10 -1.20 -8.25
CA TRP A 74 4.27 -0.62 -9.31
C TRP A 74 4.86 -0.84 -10.71
N LEU A 75 6.18 -0.72 -10.85
CA LEU A 75 6.86 -1.02 -12.11
C LEU A 75 6.73 -2.51 -12.49
N GLU A 76 6.82 -3.41 -11.51
CA GLU A 76 6.61 -4.85 -11.68
C GLU A 76 5.17 -5.17 -12.09
N SER A 77 4.16 -4.48 -11.54
CA SER A 77 2.76 -4.66 -11.92
C SER A 77 2.44 -4.21 -13.35
N LEU A 78 3.29 -3.38 -13.97
CA LEU A 78 3.15 -2.99 -15.38
C LEU A 78 3.80 -3.97 -16.36
N LYS A 79 4.44 -5.04 -15.88
CA LYS A 79 5.03 -6.03 -16.77
C LYS A 79 3.95 -6.82 -17.50
N ASP A 80 4.16 -7.02 -18.80
CA ASP A 80 3.30 -7.90 -19.59
C ASP A 80 3.63 -9.38 -19.27
N ASP A 81 2.72 -10.29 -19.60
CA ASP A 81 2.89 -11.74 -19.32
C ASP A 81 4.13 -12.36 -20.03
N GLU A 82 4.69 -11.67 -21.03
CA GLU A 82 5.92 -12.07 -21.74
C GLU A 82 7.21 -11.61 -21.04
N GLU A 83 7.13 -10.62 -20.16
CA GLU A 83 8.29 -10.09 -19.44
C GLU A 83 8.61 -10.98 -18.23
N GLU A 84 9.90 -11.28 -18.01
CA GLU A 84 10.30 -12.09 -16.87
C GLU A 84 9.96 -11.38 -15.53
N PRO A 85 9.28 -12.08 -14.61
CA PRO A 85 8.89 -11.49 -13.33
C PRO A 85 10.11 -11.26 -12.43
N ASP A 86 10.13 -10.13 -11.74
CA ASP A 86 11.13 -9.88 -10.69
C ASP A 86 10.66 -10.55 -9.39
N ILE A 87 11.05 -11.81 -9.22
CA ILE A 87 10.65 -12.63 -8.08
C ILE A 87 11.17 -12.06 -6.76
N GLU A 88 12.32 -11.37 -6.77
CA GLU A 88 12.87 -10.76 -5.56
C GLU A 88 11.99 -9.59 -5.10
N VAL A 89 11.59 -8.71 -6.02
CA VAL A 89 10.66 -7.60 -5.71
C VAL A 89 9.31 -8.14 -5.22
N ARG A 90 8.73 -9.11 -5.93
CA ARG A 90 7.45 -9.71 -5.52
C ARG A 90 7.52 -10.32 -4.13
N ASN A 91 8.56 -11.09 -3.83
CA ASN A 91 8.73 -11.71 -2.52
C ASN A 91 9.00 -10.69 -1.41
N ALA A 92 9.83 -9.66 -1.67
CA ALA A 92 10.08 -8.60 -0.70
C ALA A 92 8.80 -7.83 -0.34
N LEU A 93 7.90 -7.58 -1.31
CA LEU A 93 6.61 -6.96 -1.05
C LEU A 93 5.67 -7.87 -0.25
N LYS A 94 5.65 -9.18 -0.57
CA LYS A 94 4.90 -10.17 0.23
C LYS A 94 5.38 -10.18 1.67
N ASP A 95 6.69 -10.26 1.87
CA ASP A 95 7.31 -10.26 3.20
C ASP A 95 6.99 -8.97 3.95
N ARG A 96 7.02 -7.81 3.26
CA ARG A 96 6.64 -6.53 3.86
C ARG A 96 5.19 -6.53 4.36
N VAL A 97 4.24 -7.06 3.59
CA VAL A 97 2.84 -7.25 4.03
C VAL A 97 2.77 -8.16 5.25
N PHE A 98 3.45 -9.32 5.21
CA PHE A 98 3.43 -10.28 6.32
C PHE A 98 4.03 -9.72 7.61
N ASN A 99 5.10 -8.94 7.50
CA ASN A 99 5.84 -8.37 8.63
C ASN A 99 5.11 -7.22 9.34
N ILE A 100 4.05 -6.66 8.77
CA ILE A 100 3.17 -5.74 9.51
C ILE A 100 2.38 -6.59 10.54
N PRO A 101 2.57 -6.40 11.85
CA PRO A 101 2.09 -7.35 12.86
C PRO A 101 0.56 -7.38 12.94
N ASP A 102 -0.05 -6.21 12.95
CA ASP A 102 -1.50 -6.07 13.06
C ASP A 102 -2.13 -5.88 11.70
N LEU A 103 -3.27 -6.54 11.50
CA LEU A 103 -4.13 -6.23 10.36
C LEU A 103 -4.73 -4.83 10.58
N ASN A 104 -4.21 -3.84 9.87
CA ASN A 104 -4.55 -2.42 9.94
C ASN A 104 -4.68 -1.83 8.51
N LYS A 105 -5.01 -0.54 8.39
CA LYS A 105 -5.15 0.14 7.10
C LYS A 105 -3.91 -0.04 6.21
N GLU A 106 -2.72 0.23 6.75
CA GLU A 106 -1.46 0.12 6.00
C GLU A 106 -1.27 -1.28 5.40
N LYS A 107 -1.44 -2.33 6.21
CA LYS A 107 -1.33 -3.73 5.76
C LYS A 107 -2.34 -4.05 4.67
N LEU A 108 -3.58 -3.61 4.83
CA LEU A 108 -4.65 -3.85 3.86
C LEU A 108 -4.41 -3.12 2.54
N THR A 109 -4.02 -1.84 2.59
CA THR A 109 -3.70 -1.06 1.39
C THR A 109 -2.53 -1.68 0.64
N LEU A 110 -1.44 -2.04 1.34
CA LEU A 110 -0.28 -2.66 0.72
C LEU A 110 -0.61 -4.02 0.09
N PHE A 111 -1.38 -4.85 0.80
CA PHE A 111 -1.89 -6.11 0.27
C PHE A 111 -2.74 -5.88 -0.99
N CYS A 112 -3.72 -4.97 -0.92
CA CYS A 112 -4.64 -4.66 -2.01
C CYS A 112 -3.90 -4.22 -3.28
N ASN A 113 -2.87 -3.39 -3.14
CA ASN A 113 -2.08 -2.86 -4.25
C ASN A 113 -1.29 -3.95 -4.99
N PHE A 114 -0.93 -5.04 -4.31
CA PHE A 114 -0.03 -6.06 -4.83
C PHE A 114 -0.64 -7.47 -4.82
N MET A 115 -1.98 -7.55 -4.87
CA MET A 115 -2.71 -8.83 -4.90
C MET A 115 -2.31 -9.70 -6.08
N ASP A 116 -1.97 -9.11 -7.22
CA ASP A 116 -1.56 -9.84 -8.43
C ASP A 116 -0.26 -10.65 -8.26
N PHE A 117 0.47 -10.44 -7.17
CA PHE A 117 1.68 -11.23 -6.88
C PHE A 117 1.39 -12.54 -6.16
N TYR A 118 0.17 -12.74 -5.65
CA TYR A 118 -0.25 -13.96 -4.96
C TYR A 118 -1.13 -14.81 -5.87
N ASP A 119 -1.14 -16.13 -5.65
CA ASP A 119 -2.17 -16.98 -6.24
C ASP A 119 -3.55 -16.68 -5.63
N LEU A 120 -4.60 -17.06 -6.36
CA LEU A 120 -5.99 -16.79 -5.97
C LEU A 120 -6.33 -17.34 -4.57
N ASP A 121 -5.87 -18.55 -4.22
CA ASP A 121 -6.17 -19.18 -2.92
C ASP A 121 -5.55 -18.40 -1.76
N SER A 122 -4.28 -18.00 -1.90
CA SER A 122 -3.57 -17.14 -0.94
C SER A 122 -4.27 -15.79 -0.79
N ASN A 123 -4.65 -15.15 -1.91
CA ASN A 123 -5.40 -13.90 -1.90
C ASN A 123 -6.74 -14.04 -1.16
N LEU A 124 -7.48 -15.11 -1.43
CA LEU A 124 -8.76 -15.41 -0.78
C LEU A 124 -8.61 -15.65 0.72
N MET A 125 -7.58 -16.38 1.15
CA MET A 125 -7.32 -16.62 2.56
C MET A 125 -7.06 -15.31 3.31
N ILE A 126 -6.18 -14.45 2.79
CA ILE A 126 -5.83 -13.16 3.39
C ILE A 126 -7.07 -12.25 3.42
N ALA A 127 -7.80 -12.16 2.32
CA ALA A 127 -9.00 -11.34 2.22
C ALA A 127 -10.10 -11.79 3.18
N LYS A 128 -10.33 -13.10 3.34
CA LYS A 128 -11.30 -13.62 4.33
C LYS A 128 -10.96 -13.17 5.74
N ASN A 129 -9.70 -13.20 6.13
CA ASN A 129 -9.27 -12.71 7.45
C ASN A 129 -9.53 -11.21 7.62
N ALA A 130 -9.28 -10.41 6.57
CA ALA A 130 -9.59 -8.98 6.57
C ALA A 130 -11.08 -8.70 6.69
N ILE A 131 -11.90 -9.39 5.89
CA ILE A 131 -13.35 -9.29 5.91
C ILE A 131 -13.89 -9.63 7.29
N ILE A 132 -13.50 -10.77 7.87
CA ILE A 132 -13.96 -11.18 9.22
C ILE A 132 -13.66 -10.12 10.26
N LYS A 133 -12.47 -9.49 10.19
CA LYS A 133 -12.07 -8.46 11.14
C LYS A 133 -12.82 -7.15 10.96
N PHE A 134 -13.13 -6.76 9.72
CA PHE A 134 -13.49 -5.38 9.39
C PHE A 134 -14.83 -5.19 8.69
N ILE A 135 -15.59 -6.25 8.40
CA ILE A 135 -16.88 -6.14 7.68
C ILE A 135 -17.88 -5.19 8.37
N SER A 136 -17.84 -5.10 9.70
CA SER A 136 -18.70 -4.21 10.50
C SER A 136 -18.05 -2.87 10.84
N SER A 137 -16.85 -2.59 10.31
CA SER A 137 -16.17 -1.32 10.55
C SER A 137 -16.96 -0.17 9.92
N ASN A 138 -17.05 0.95 10.63
CA ASN A 138 -17.62 2.20 10.13
C ASN A 138 -16.55 3.16 9.57
N GLU A 139 -15.29 2.73 9.55
CA GLU A 139 -14.19 3.51 8.98
C GLU A 139 -14.25 3.45 7.45
N THR A 140 -14.64 4.55 6.82
CA THR A 140 -14.83 4.65 5.37
C THR A 140 -13.62 4.15 4.58
N GLU A 141 -12.41 4.52 5.00
CA GLU A 141 -11.18 4.12 4.30
C GLU A 141 -10.95 2.61 4.35
N ILE A 142 -11.26 1.95 5.47
CA ILE A 142 -11.17 0.49 5.59
C ILE A 142 -12.21 -0.18 4.68
N GLN A 143 -13.44 0.36 4.63
CA GLN A 143 -14.49 -0.16 3.75
C GLN A 143 -14.12 -0.06 2.28
N GLU A 144 -13.49 1.05 1.87
CA GLU A 144 -13.02 1.27 0.50
C GLU A 144 -11.93 0.28 0.11
N VAL A 145 -10.97 0.04 1.00
CA VAL A 145 -9.93 -0.97 0.76
C VAL A 145 -10.52 -2.38 0.71
N LEU A 146 -11.48 -2.72 1.58
CA LEU A 146 -12.16 -4.02 1.51
C LEU A 146 -12.93 -4.19 0.20
N LEU A 147 -13.60 -3.13 -0.28
CA LEU A 147 -14.31 -3.16 -1.55
C LEU A 147 -13.35 -3.35 -2.73
N ALA A 148 -12.21 -2.67 -2.71
CA ALA A 148 -11.16 -2.85 -3.71
C ALA A 148 -10.60 -4.28 -3.71
N ILE A 149 -10.35 -4.87 -2.53
CA ILE A 149 -9.93 -6.28 -2.40
C ILE A 149 -10.98 -7.23 -3.00
N LEU A 150 -12.26 -7.02 -2.70
CA LEU A 150 -13.35 -7.84 -3.25
C LEU A 150 -13.43 -7.71 -4.78
N ALA A 151 -13.31 -6.50 -5.32
CA ALA A 151 -13.31 -6.25 -6.76
C ALA A 151 -12.11 -6.92 -7.45
N ASN A 152 -10.91 -6.80 -6.88
CA ASN A 152 -9.70 -7.44 -7.41
C ASN A 152 -9.84 -8.98 -7.41
N LEU A 153 -10.40 -9.57 -6.36
CA LEU A 153 -10.67 -11.02 -6.32
C LEU A 153 -11.68 -11.48 -7.38
N LEU A 154 -12.71 -10.68 -7.67
CA LEU A 154 -13.65 -10.97 -8.74
C LEU A 154 -12.95 -10.94 -10.11
N CYS A 155 -12.09 -9.94 -10.35
CA CYS A 155 -11.27 -9.87 -11.57
C CYS A 155 -10.33 -11.07 -11.70
N LEU A 156 -9.61 -11.44 -10.63
CA LEU A 156 -8.73 -12.61 -10.62
C LEU A 156 -9.49 -13.92 -10.84
N SER A 157 -10.68 -14.06 -10.25
CA SER A 157 -11.57 -15.22 -10.48
C SER A 157 -11.92 -15.38 -11.97
N ILE A 158 -12.15 -14.26 -12.68
CA ILE A 158 -12.39 -14.27 -14.13
C ILE A 158 -11.11 -14.64 -14.88
N LYS A 159 -9.96 -14.01 -14.55
CA LYS A 159 -8.66 -14.26 -15.21
C LYS A 159 -8.26 -15.74 -15.11
N GLU A 160 -8.48 -16.36 -13.96
CA GLU A 160 -8.13 -17.77 -13.71
C GLU A 160 -9.25 -18.76 -14.07
N ASN A 161 -10.39 -18.28 -14.57
CA ASN A 161 -11.57 -19.11 -14.86
C ASN A 161 -12.02 -19.96 -13.65
N ASN A 162 -11.90 -19.40 -12.44
CA ASN A 162 -12.25 -20.05 -11.17
C ASN A 162 -13.34 -19.24 -10.44
N TYR A 163 -14.58 -19.68 -10.56
CA TYR A 163 -15.75 -18.96 -10.03
C TYR A 163 -16.25 -19.48 -8.68
N ASN A 164 -15.52 -20.39 -8.03
CA ASN A 164 -15.96 -21.08 -6.81
C ASN A 164 -16.32 -20.14 -5.66
N TYR A 165 -15.79 -18.92 -5.67
CA TYR A 165 -15.93 -17.96 -4.58
C TYR A 165 -16.74 -16.72 -4.95
N VAL A 166 -17.20 -16.58 -6.20
CA VAL A 166 -17.88 -15.36 -6.68
C VAL A 166 -19.12 -15.05 -5.85
N ASP A 167 -19.94 -16.06 -5.55
CA ASP A 167 -21.15 -15.89 -4.73
C ASP A 167 -20.82 -15.36 -3.31
N TYR A 168 -19.77 -15.92 -2.70
CA TYR A 168 -19.27 -15.45 -1.41
C TYR A 168 -18.80 -13.99 -1.49
N LEU A 169 -18.04 -13.61 -2.52
CA LEU A 169 -17.50 -12.26 -2.70
C LEU A 169 -18.61 -11.23 -2.91
N VAL A 170 -19.58 -11.52 -3.79
CA VAL A 170 -20.74 -10.66 -4.06
C VAL A 170 -21.59 -10.49 -2.80
N THR A 171 -21.99 -11.58 -2.16
CA THR A 171 -22.79 -11.54 -0.92
C THR A 171 -22.07 -10.83 0.23
N THR A 172 -20.73 -10.89 0.26
CA THR A 172 -19.93 -10.15 1.24
C THR A 172 -19.94 -8.65 0.95
N SER A 173 -19.81 -8.26 -0.32
CA SER A 173 -19.79 -6.85 -0.73
C SER A 173 -21.08 -6.12 -0.35
N GLU A 174 -22.23 -6.80 -0.42
CA GLU A 174 -23.55 -6.26 -0.06
C GLU A 174 -23.68 -5.94 1.44
N LYS A 175 -22.82 -6.51 2.29
CA LYS A 175 -22.83 -6.29 3.75
C LYS A 175 -21.98 -5.10 4.18
N LEU A 176 -21.15 -4.55 3.29
CA LEU A 176 -20.30 -3.43 3.63
C LEU A 176 -21.17 -2.17 3.88
N PRO A 177 -21.00 -1.45 5.01
CA PRO A 177 -21.79 -0.27 5.32
C PRO A 177 -21.31 0.97 4.54
N LEU A 178 -21.32 0.87 3.20
CA LEU A 178 -20.87 1.91 2.29
C LEU A 178 -21.76 3.15 2.43
N LYS A 179 -21.11 4.29 2.64
CA LYS A 179 -21.76 5.59 2.62
C LYS A 179 -21.41 6.32 1.33
N PRO A 180 -22.40 6.84 0.57
CA PRO A 180 -22.10 7.76 -0.53
C PRO A 180 -21.28 8.94 -0.01
N ARG A 181 -20.20 9.30 -0.69
CA ARG A 181 -19.49 10.54 -0.38
C ARG A 181 -20.33 11.73 -0.91
N PRO A 182 -20.58 12.76 -0.10
CA PRO A 182 -21.26 13.98 -0.54
C PRO A 182 -20.43 14.79 -1.53
#